data_AF-A0AB33K171-F1
#
_entry.id   AF-A0AB33K171-F1
#
_cell.length_a   1.000
_cell.length_b   1.000
_cell.length_c   1.000
_cell.angle_alpha   90.00
_cell.angle_beta   90.00
_cell.angle_gamma   90.00
#
_symmetry.space_group_name_H-M   'P 1'
#
loop_
_entity.id
_entity.type
_entity.pdbx_description
1 polymer ?
#
loop_
_entity_poly.entity_id
_entity_poly.type
_entity_poly.pdbx_seq_one_letter_code
_entity_poly.pdbx_strand_id
1 'polypeptide(L)'
;MPPVTWRTTDHQASNKGQHDHNDGQSSAAGRRACAAHVATYTATQTAALLLGSRVLGVRLRPGPVAVALALSAATHYAADRREPLRRLADATGKAKFVRLTDFGMNGAYALDQAFHHTFETAAALIASA
;
A
#
# COMPACT_ATOMS: atom_id res chain seq x y z
N MET A 1 8.88 11.54 -18.84
CA MET A 1 8.23 10.67 -17.84
C MET A 1 9.30 9.76 -17.26
N PRO A 2 9.51 9.72 -15.94
CA PRO A 2 10.48 8.78 -15.37
C PRO A 2 10.02 7.34 -15.61
N PRO A 3 10.95 6.38 -15.77
CA PRO A 3 10.63 4.99 -16.04
C PRO A 3 9.81 4.40 -14.89
N VAL A 4 8.73 3.70 -15.23
CA VAL A 4 7.93 2.91 -14.28
C VAL A 4 8.77 1.71 -13.86
N THR A 5 9.48 1.83 -12.73
CA THR A 5 10.13 0.69 -12.09
C THR A 5 9.13 -0.02 -11.20
N TRP A 6 8.95 -1.32 -11.42
CA TRP A 6 8.03 -2.19 -10.70
C TRP A 6 8.39 -2.41 -9.20
N ARG A 7 9.57 -1.98 -8.75
CA ARG A 7 9.94 -1.92 -7.32
C ARG A 7 9.96 -0.47 -6.83
N THR A 8 9.42 -0.26 -5.63
CA THR A 8 9.63 0.95 -4.84
C THR A 8 11.13 1.09 -4.53
N THR A 9 11.76 2.20 -4.95
CA THR A 9 13.14 2.53 -4.58
C THR A 9 13.18 3.26 -3.23
N ASP A 10 14.35 3.33 -2.58
CA ASP A 10 14.52 4.12 -1.34
C ASP A 10 14.08 5.58 -1.53
N HIS A 11 14.38 6.18 -2.68
CA HIS A 11 13.94 7.52 -3.02
C HIS A 11 12.41 7.64 -3.12
N GLN A 12 11.74 6.68 -3.77
CA GLN A 12 10.27 6.65 -3.81
C GLN A 12 9.68 6.39 -2.43
N ALA A 13 10.34 5.55 -1.61
CA ALA A 13 9.93 5.26 -0.25
C ALA A 13 9.98 6.52 0.62
N SER A 14 11.06 7.30 0.49
CA SER A 14 11.23 8.54 1.21
C SER A 14 10.29 9.63 0.71
N ASN A 15 10.05 9.75 -0.61
CA ASN A 15 9.44 10.94 -1.22
C ASN A 15 7.96 10.84 -1.59
N LYS A 16 7.39 9.64 -1.77
CA LYS A 16 5.95 9.49 -2.07
C LYS A 16 5.12 10.01 -0.89
N GLY A 17 4.06 10.79 -1.14
CA GLY A 17 3.19 11.33 -0.07
C GLY A 17 3.84 12.33 0.88
N GLN A 18 5.08 12.79 0.65
CA GLN A 18 5.79 13.70 1.56
C GLN A 18 5.08 15.03 1.81
N HIS A 19 4.24 15.54 0.91
CA HIS A 19 3.59 16.82 1.15
C HIS A 19 2.31 16.71 1.99
N ASP A 20 1.91 15.51 2.40
CA ASP A 20 0.65 15.29 3.13
C ASP A 20 0.67 15.71 4.59
N HIS A 21 1.85 15.74 5.18
CA HIS A 21 2.05 16.18 6.56
C HIS A 21 2.38 17.68 6.68
N ASN A 22 2.48 18.38 5.54
CA ASN A 22 2.70 19.81 5.49
C ASN A 22 1.37 20.49 5.14
N ASP A 23 0.82 21.25 6.08
CA ASP A 23 -0.45 21.96 5.86
C ASP A 23 -0.37 22.84 4.60
N GLY A 24 -1.38 22.70 3.74
CA GLY A 24 -1.47 23.42 2.47
C GLY A 24 -0.61 22.85 1.33
N GLN A 25 0.25 21.86 1.56
CA GLN A 25 1.08 21.27 0.50
C GLN A 25 0.52 19.96 -0.08
N SER A 26 -0.47 19.34 0.57
CA SER A 26 -1.13 18.14 0.01
C SER A 26 -2.01 18.48 -1.20
N SER A 27 -1.52 18.19 -2.41
CA SER A 27 -2.21 18.56 -3.64
C SER A 27 -3.37 17.62 -4.01
N ALA A 28 -4.43 18.18 -4.60
CA ALA A 28 -5.50 17.39 -5.20
C ALA A 28 -4.99 16.47 -6.33
N ALA A 29 -3.96 16.92 -7.06
CA ALA A 29 -3.27 16.13 -8.06
C ALA A 29 -2.61 14.88 -7.45
N GLY A 30 -1.95 15.01 -6.29
CA GLY A 30 -1.34 13.88 -5.58
C GLY A 30 -2.36 12.84 -5.12
N ARG A 31 -3.51 13.28 -4.60
CA ARG A 31 -4.63 12.37 -4.25
C ARG A 31 -5.19 11.63 -5.46
N ARG A 32 -5.38 12.33 -6.58
CA ARG A 32 -5.85 11.72 -7.85
C ARG A 32 -4.84 10.73 -8.40
N ALA A 33 -3.54 11.06 -8.38
CA ALA A 33 -2.49 10.16 -8.81
C ALA A 33 -2.45 8.88 -7.95
N CYS A 34 -2.56 9.03 -6.63
CA CYS A 34 -2.66 7.90 -5.70
C CYS A 34 -3.90 7.04 -5.95
N ALA A 35 -5.05 7.66 -6.19
CA ALA A 35 -6.28 6.94 -6.51
C ALA A 35 -6.18 6.17 -7.84
N ALA A 36 -5.59 6.78 -8.87
CA ALA A 36 -5.35 6.12 -10.15
C ALA A 36 -4.37 4.94 -10.00
N HIS A 37 -3.30 5.12 -9.22
CA HIS A 37 -2.37 4.04 -8.89
C HIS A 37 -3.09 2.86 -8.23
N VAL A 38 -3.84 3.12 -7.16
CA VAL A 38 -4.60 2.08 -6.43
C VAL A 38 -5.62 1.41 -7.34
N ALA A 39 -6.30 2.15 -8.23
CA ALA A 39 -7.22 1.56 -9.20
C ALA A 39 -6.51 0.56 -10.13
N THR A 40 -5.33 0.90 -10.65
CA THR A 40 -4.54 -0.03 -11.48
C THR A 40 -4.02 -1.24 -10.69
N TYR A 41 -3.62 -1.04 -9.43
CA TYR A 41 -3.22 -2.11 -8.51
C TYR A 41 -4.38 -3.09 -8.26
N THR A 42 -5.55 -2.59 -7.88
CA THR A 42 -6.75 -3.42 -7.62
C THR A 42 -7.26 -4.13 -8.87
N ALA A 43 -7.20 -3.48 -10.04
CA ALA A 43 -7.52 -4.13 -11.31
C ALA A 43 -6.56 -5.30 -11.60
N THR A 44 -5.27 -5.12 -11.33
CA THR A 44 -4.25 -6.18 -11.48
C THR A 44 -4.51 -7.34 -10.51
N GLN A 45 -4.80 -7.05 -9.24
CA GLN A 45 -5.17 -8.09 -8.26
C GLN A 45 -6.43 -8.86 -8.68
N THR A 46 -7.44 -8.16 -9.17
CA THR A 46 -8.68 -8.77 -9.67
C THR A 46 -8.39 -9.71 -10.84
N ALA A 47 -7.58 -9.27 -11.81
CA ALA A 47 -7.16 -10.10 -12.93
C ALA A 47 -6.38 -11.34 -12.44
N ALA A 48 -5.45 -11.17 -11.51
CA ALA A 48 -4.68 -12.27 -10.94
C ALA A 48 -5.57 -13.29 -10.20
N LEU A 49 -6.55 -12.83 -9.40
CA LEU A 49 -7.49 -13.71 -8.70
C LEU A 49 -8.39 -14.46 -9.68
N LEU A 50 -8.92 -13.79 -10.71
CA LEU A 50 -9.77 -14.42 -11.73
C LEU A 50 -9.01 -15.45 -12.58
N LEU A 51 -7.79 -15.13 -12.99
CA LEU A 51 -6.96 -16.05 -13.77
C LEU A 51 -6.47 -17.21 -12.90
N GLY A 52 -5.95 -16.91 -11.71
CA GLY A 52 -5.44 -17.90 -10.77
C GLY A 52 -6.51 -18.88 -10.31
N SER A 53 -7.72 -18.39 -9.95
CA SER A 53 -8.84 -19.26 -9.59
C SER A 53 -9.25 -20.20 -10.73
N ARG A 54 -9.24 -19.73 -11.98
CA ARG A 54 -9.53 -20.59 -13.15
C ARG A 54 -8.45 -21.62 -13.41
N VAL A 55 -7.17 -21.23 -13.37
CA VAL A 55 -6.03 -22.14 -13.61
C VAL A 55 -5.96 -23.22 -12.53
N LEU A 56 -6.20 -22.85 -11.27
CA LEU A 56 -6.11 -23.77 -10.13
C LEU A 56 -7.41 -24.55 -9.85
N GLY A 57 -8.51 -24.24 -10.57
CA GLY A 57 -9.81 -24.86 -10.33
C GLY A 57 -10.44 -24.50 -8.97
N VAL A 58 -9.98 -23.41 -8.33
CA VAL A 58 -10.47 -22.97 -7.02
C VAL A 58 -11.69 -22.07 -7.18
N ARG A 59 -12.77 -22.38 -6.47
CA ARG A 59 -13.97 -21.54 -6.44
C ARG A 59 -13.86 -20.49 -5.34
N LEU A 60 -13.65 -19.23 -5.73
CA LEU A 60 -13.70 -18.10 -4.81
C LEU A 60 -15.11 -17.55 -4.71
N ARG A 61 -15.53 -17.17 -3.51
CA ARG A 61 -16.84 -16.55 -3.26
C ARG A 61 -16.77 -15.06 -3.63
N PRO A 62 -17.69 -14.53 -4.46
CA PRO A 62 -17.61 -13.13 -4.91
C PRO A 62 -17.65 -12.10 -3.77
N GLY A 63 -18.45 -12.35 -2.72
CA GLY A 63 -18.58 -11.46 -1.57
C GLY A 63 -17.25 -11.28 -0.81
N PRO A 64 -16.65 -12.36 -0.28
CA PRO A 64 -15.34 -12.29 0.37
C PRO A 64 -14.23 -11.72 -0.52
N VAL A 65 -14.20 -12.05 -1.82
CA VAL A 65 -13.26 -11.44 -2.77
C VAL A 65 -13.44 -9.92 -2.87
N ALA A 66 -14.68 -9.44 -2.95
CA ALA A 66 -14.94 -8.00 -2.99
C ALA A 66 -14.47 -7.29 -1.71
N VAL A 67 -14.71 -7.89 -0.54
CA VAL A 67 -14.23 -7.36 0.74
C VAL A 67 -12.70 -7.36 0.81
N ALA A 68 -12.05 -8.43 0.37
CA ALA A 68 -10.59 -8.54 0.32
C ALA A 68 -9.96 -7.45 -0.58
N LEU A 69 -10.50 -7.26 -1.78
CA LEU A 69 -10.06 -6.22 -2.71
C LEU A 69 -10.29 -4.81 -2.16
N ALA A 70 -11.43 -4.56 -1.51
CA ALA A 70 -11.73 -3.28 -0.89
C ALA A 70 -10.77 -2.96 0.28
N LEU A 71 -10.49 -3.95 1.15
CA LEU A 71 -9.52 -3.81 2.23
C LEU A 71 -8.12 -3.51 1.68
N SER A 72 -7.69 -4.29 0.68
CA SER A 72 -6.39 -4.12 0.03
C SER A 72 -6.28 -2.73 -0.61
N ALA A 73 -7.28 -2.28 -1.37
CA ALA A 73 -7.29 -0.96 -1.99
C ALA A 73 -7.22 0.19 -0.97
N ALA A 74 -8.05 0.13 0.08
CA ALA A 74 -8.11 1.17 1.10
C ALA A 74 -6.79 1.29 1.89
N THR A 75 -6.21 0.15 2.25
CA THR A 75 -4.95 0.10 3.02
C THR A 75 -3.76 0.50 2.16
N HIS A 76 -3.72 0.09 0.88
CA HIS A 76 -2.69 0.53 -0.07
C HIS A 76 -2.74 2.05 -0.29
N TYR A 77 -3.94 2.61 -0.48
CA TYR A 77 -4.12 4.06 -0.57
C TYR A 77 -3.58 4.75 0.69
N ALA A 78 -3.96 4.29 1.88
CA ALA A 78 -3.48 4.87 3.14
C ALA A 78 -1.96 4.79 3.28
N ALA A 79 -1.34 3.68 2.89
CA ALA A 79 0.11 3.50 2.88
C ALA A 79 0.80 4.51 1.93
N ASP A 80 0.25 4.69 0.73
CA ASP A 80 0.82 5.60 -0.26
C ASP A 80 0.71 7.07 0.07
N ARG A 81 -0.29 7.44 0.88
CA ARG A 81 -0.41 8.81 1.42
C ARG A 81 0.58 9.10 2.55
N ARG A 82 1.24 8.09 3.14
CA ARG A 82 2.25 8.16 4.22
C ARG A 82 1.82 8.73 5.56
N GLU A 83 0.98 9.75 5.57
CA GLU A 83 0.52 10.39 6.81
C GLU A 83 -0.15 9.41 7.78
N PRO A 84 -1.00 8.45 7.33
CA PRO A 84 -1.52 7.41 8.23
C PRO A 84 -0.43 6.58 8.92
N LEU A 85 0.64 6.22 8.19
CA LEU A 85 1.75 5.42 8.73
C LEU A 85 2.62 6.24 9.69
N ARG A 86 2.80 7.54 9.42
CA ARG A 86 3.50 8.45 10.36
C ARG A 86 2.74 8.56 11.68
N ARG A 87 1.42 8.79 11.62
CA ARG A 87 0.56 8.82 12.81
C ARG A 87 0.58 7.51 13.58
N LEU A 88 0.58 6.38 12.88
CA LEU A 88 0.72 5.07 13.50
C LEU A 88 2.08 4.92 14.22
N ALA A 89 3.16 5.36 13.58
CA ALA A 89 4.50 5.32 14.18
C ALA A 89 4.60 6.22 15.42
N ASP A 90 4.00 7.40 15.39
CA ASP A 90 3.96 8.32 16.52
C ASP A 90 3.10 7.74 17.66
N ALA A 91 1.90 7.24 17.35
CA ALA A 91 0.98 6.64 18.33
C ALA A 91 1.55 5.37 19.00
N THR A 92 2.44 4.65 18.32
CA THR A 92 3.08 3.42 18.85
C THR A 92 4.47 3.68 19.46
N GLY A 93 4.92 4.94 19.52
CA GLY A 93 6.24 5.30 20.03
C GLY A 93 7.42 4.84 19.16
N LYS A 94 7.16 4.44 17.91
CA LYS A 94 8.15 3.94 16.94
C LYS A 94 8.69 5.01 16.00
N ALA A 95 8.30 6.26 16.21
CA ALA A 95 8.70 7.41 15.41
C ALA A 95 10.21 7.53 15.14
N LYS A 96 11.06 7.25 16.15
CA LYS A 96 12.53 7.25 16.01
C LYS A 96 13.03 6.19 15.04
N PHE A 97 12.47 4.98 15.12
CA PHE A 97 12.83 3.88 14.22
C PHE A 97 12.41 4.21 12.79
N VAL A 98 11.19 4.71 12.59
CA VAL A 98 10.66 5.04 11.26
C VAL A 98 11.48 6.14 10.56
N ARG A 99 12.07 7.07 11.33
CA ARG A 99 12.94 8.13 10.79
C ARG A 99 14.40 7.68 10.58
N LEU A 100 14.77 6.47 10.96
CA LEU A 100 16.12 5.96 10.78
C LEU A 100 16.41 5.70 9.29
N THR A 101 17.50 6.30 8.80
CA THR A 101 18.00 6.19 7.42
C THR A 101 19.53 6.00 7.42
N ASP A 102 20.04 5.19 8.35
CA ASP A 102 21.47 5.00 8.59
C ASP A 102 21.79 3.49 8.73
N PHE A 103 23.08 3.13 8.63
CA PHE A 103 23.59 1.75 8.74
C PHE A 103 22.93 0.75 7.76
N GLY A 104 22.54 1.22 6.57
CA GLY A 104 21.83 0.41 5.57
C GLY A 104 20.37 0.11 5.92
N MET A 105 19.81 0.79 6.93
CA MET A 105 18.42 0.62 7.35
C MET A 105 17.58 1.84 6.96
N ASN A 106 16.39 1.59 6.39
CA ASN A 106 15.37 2.59 6.16
C ASN A 106 14.10 2.20 6.90
N GLY A 107 13.85 2.81 8.06
CA GLY A 107 12.72 2.46 8.93
C GLY A 107 11.36 2.77 8.31
N ALA A 108 11.27 3.82 7.48
CA ALA A 108 10.06 4.16 6.76
C ALA A 108 9.74 3.12 5.68
N TYR A 109 10.78 2.62 4.98
CA TYR A 109 10.64 1.49 4.05
C TYR A 109 10.23 0.21 4.80
N ALA A 110 10.86 -0.11 5.92
CA ALA A 110 10.52 -1.30 6.70
C ALA A 110 9.07 -1.27 7.20
N LEU A 111 8.60 -0.12 7.70
CA LEU A 111 7.20 0.06 8.08
C LEU A 111 6.25 -0.06 6.89
N ASP A 112 6.59 0.56 5.75
CA ASP A 112 5.81 0.45 4.51
C ASP A 112 5.64 -1.02 4.11
N GLN A 113 6.73 -1.79 4.02
CA GLN A 113 6.68 -3.21 3.66
C GLN A 113 5.87 -4.05 4.67
N ALA A 114 6.11 -3.86 5.97
CA ALA A 114 5.37 -4.59 7.01
C ALA A 114 3.87 -4.31 6.95
N PHE A 115 3.49 -3.05 6.71
CA PHE A 115 2.09 -2.65 6.57
C PHE A 115 1.43 -3.33 5.37
N HIS A 116 2.08 -3.31 4.19
CA HIS A 116 1.56 -3.99 3.00
C HIS A 116 1.37 -5.48 3.23
N HIS A 117 2.41 -6.18 3.71
CA HIS A 117 2.33 -7.63 3.95
C HIS A 117 1.23 -7.98 4.96
N THR A 118 1.04 -7.18 6.00
CA THR A 118 0.00 -7.41 7.02
C THR A 118 -1.39 -7.38 6.39
N PHE A 119 -1.71 -6.34 5.63
CA PHE A 119 -3.05 -6.19 5.05
C PHE A 119 -3.28 -7.08 3.83
N GLU A 120 -2.25 -7.37 3.03
CA GLU A 120 -2.36 -8.35 1.95
C GLU A 120 -2.60 -9.77 2.50
N THR A 121 -1.95 -10.12 3.62
CA THR A 121 -2.23 -11.38 4.33
C THR A 121 -3.66 -11.43 4.83
N ALA A 122 -4.14 -10.35 5.47
CA ALA A 122 -5.52 -10.27 5.93
C ALA A 122 -6.53 -10.36 4.76
N ALA A 123 -6.26 -9.68 3.64
CA ALA A 123 -7.08 -9.76 2.44
C ALA A 123 -7.10 -11.19 1.86
N ALA A 124 -5.95 -11.87 1.81
CA ALA A 124 -5.88 -13.25 1.36
C ALA A 124 -6.70 -14.21 2.25
N LEU A 125 -6.63 -14.04 3.58
CA LEU A 125 -7.44 -14.80 4.52
C LEU A 125 -8.94 -14.58 4.27
N ILE A 126 -9.36 -13.33 4.08
CA ILE A 126 -10.76 -13.00 3.76
C ILE A 126 -11.17 -13.63 2.42
N ALA A 127 -10.36 -13.51 1.38
CA ALA A 127 -10.67 -14.06 0.06
C ALA A 127 -10.81 -15.60 0.09
N SER A 128 -10.17 -16.26 1.05
CA SER A 128 -10.20 -17.72 1.22
C SER A 128 -11.34 -18.27 2.09
N ALA A 129 -12.18 -17.39 2.67
CA ALA A 129 -13.35 -17.76 3.49
C ALA A 129 -14.63 -18.00 2.66
#